data_AF-A0A7X0DY56-F1
#
_entry.id   AF-A0A7X0DY56-F1
#
_cell.length_a   1.000
_cell.length_b   1.000
_cell.length_c   1.000
_cell.angle_alpha   90.00
_cell.angle_beta   90.00
_cell.angle_gamma   90.00
#
_symmetry.space_group_name_H-M   'P 1'
#
loop_
_entity.id
_entity.type
_entity.pdbx_description
1 polymer ?
#
loop_
_entity_poly.entity_id
_entity_poly.type
_entity_poly.pdbx_seq_one_letter_code
_entity_poly.pdbx_strand_id
1 'polypeptide(L)'
;MDQITPEQLNTLAQQFLDMGNAILSYRENNQAIIGDNDADLEITQNELLDKAGQLAMLSAIASGPAAATAISKLIAVNVQITGTIKNLAEVQQVIDIASAALKVVTSVISLNANDIIDSIGGLSTACGITI
;
A
#
# COMPACT_ATOMS: atom_id res chain seq x y z
N MET A 1 2.80 23.67 10.27
CA MET A 1 3.05 22.59 9.29
C MET A 1 2.55 21.32 9.94
N ASP A 2 1.58 20.65 9.33
CA ASP A 2 1.01 19.43 9.93
C ASP A 2 2.02 18.29 9.84
N GLN A 3 2.41 17.77 11.00
CA GLN A 3 3.35 16.66 11.13
C GLN A 3 2.63 15.33 10.98
N ILE A 4 3.32 14.33 10.43
CA ILE A 4 2.80 12.96 10.42
C ILE A 4 2.84 12.45 11.86
N THR A 5 1.71 11.94 12.36
CA THR A 5 1.63 11.42 13.73
C THR A 5 1.97 9.92 13.79
N PRO A 6 2.46 9.44 14.95
CA PRO A 6 2.57 8.02 15.24
C PRO A 6 1.31 7.21 14.92
N GLU A 7 0.12 7.72 15.29
CA GLU A 7 -1.16 7.04 15.04
C GLU A 7 -1.44 6.90 13.53
N GLN A 8 -1.10 7.92 12.74
CA GLN A 8 -1.26 7.85 11.29
C GLN A 8 -0.33 6.80 10.67
N LEU A 9 0.94 6.74 11.11
CA LEU A 9 1.90 5.74 10.64
C LEU A 9 1.49 4.33 11.04
N ASN A 10 1.03 4.12 12.26
CA ASN A 10 0.54 2.82 12.73
C ASN A 10 -0.71 2.38 11.97
N THR A 11 -1.62 3.32 11.69
CA THR A 11 -2.81 3.06 10.85
C THR A 11 -2.40 2.60 9.45
N LEU A 12 -1.45 3.29 8.81
CA LEU A 12 -0.94 2.90 7.50
C LEU A 12 -0.24 1.54 7.54
N ALA A 13 0.55 1.26 8.59
CA ALA A 13 1.20 -0.04 8.75
C ALA A 13 0.18 -1.18 8.76
N GLN A 14 -0.90 -1.03 9.54
CA GLN A 14 -1.98 -2.02 9.56
C GLN A 14 -2.66 -2.15 8.19
N GLN A 15 -2.92 -1.06 7.49
CA GLN A 15 -3.57 -1.11 6.18
C GLN A 15 -2.70 -1.77 5.10
N PHE A 16 -1.38 -1.53 5.10
CA PHE A 16 -0.47 -2.23 4.19
C PHE A 16 -0.33 -3.71 4.52
N LEU A 17 -0.40 -4.08 5.81
CA LEU A 17 -0.49 -5.48 6.24
C LEU A 17 -1.77 -6.12 5.69
N ASP A 18 -2.91 -5.46 5.83
CA ASP A 18 -4.20 -5.94 5.33
C ASP A 18 -4.21 -6.08 3.80
N MET A 19 -3.52 -5.17 3.09
CA MET A 19 -3.35 -5.22 1.65
C MET A 19 -2.48 -6.41 1.22
N GLY A 20 -1.36 -6.66 1.89
CA GLY A 20 -0.54 -7.85 1.68
C GLY A 20 -1.34 -9.14 1.87
N ASN A 21 -2.16 -9.20 2.93
CA ASN A 21 -3.06 -10.34 3.17
C ASN A 21 -4.16 -10.45 2.10
N ALA A 22 -4.66 -9.34 1.56
CA ALA A 22 -5.61 -9.37 0.46
C ALA A 22 -4.99 -9.92 -0.84
N ILE A 23 -3.71 -9.61 -1.11
CA ILE A 23 -2.96 -10.18 -2.23
C ILE A 23 -2.78 -11.70 -2.02
N LEU A 24 -2.44 -12.14 -0.80
CA LEU A 24 -2.38 -13.57 -0.48
C LEU A 24 -3.71 -14.27 -0.76
N SER A 25 -4.81 -13.73 -0.23
CA SER A 25 -6.15 -14.27 -0.48
C SER A 25 -6.48 -14.27 -1.98
N TYR A 26 -6.06 -13.26 -2.73
CA TYR A 26 -6.24 -13.23 -4.17
C TYR A 26 -5.49 -14.38 -4.86
N ARG A 27 -4.21 -14.58 -4.51
CA ARG A 27 -3.38 -15.67 -5.03
C ARG A 27 -3.99 -17.04 -4.80
N GLU A 28 -4.41 -17.31 -3.56
CA GLU A 28 -5.03 -18.58 -3.16
C GLU A 28 -6.32 -18.88 -3.94
N ASN A 29 -7.14 -17.86 -4.19
CA ASN A 29 -8.42 -18.03 -4.89
C ASN A 29 -8.30 -18.05 -6.42
N ASN A 30 -7.18 -17.59 -6.98
CA ASN A 30 -7.00 -17.38 -8.42
C ASN A 30 -5.80 -18.14 -9.01
N GLN A 31 -5.31 -19.19 -8.34
CA GLN A 31 -4.18 -20.00 -8.79
C GLN A 31 -4.30 -20.49 -10.24
N ALA A 32 -5.53 -20.79 -10.68
CA ALA A 32 -5.79 -21.28 -12.04
C ALA A 32 -5.56 -20.24 -13.15
N ILE A 33 -5.61 -18.93 -12.83
CA ILE A 33 -5.50 -17.84 -13.82
C ILE A 33 -4.24 -16.99 -13.65
N ILE A 34 -3.59 -17.04 -12.47
CA ILE A 34 -2.39 -16.26 -12.19
C ILE A 34 -1.19 -16.75 -13.00
N GLY A 35 -1.04 -18.07 -13.14
CA GLY A 35 0.06 -18.67 -13.91
C GLY A 35 1.43 -18.17 -13.46
N ASP A 36 2.25 -17.74 -14.42
CA ASP A 36 3.63 -17.29 -14.17
C ASP A 36 3.73 -16.03 -13.29
N ASN A 37 2.64 -15.27 -13.15
CA ASN A 37 2.61 -14.06 -12.32
C ASN A 37 2.59 -14.35 -10.81
N ASP A 38 2.46 -15.61 -10.39
CA ASP A 38 2.33 -15.96 -8.97
C ASP A 38 3.59 -15.58 -8.17
N ALA A 39 4.76 -15.79 -8.77
CA ALA A 39 6.04 -15.48 -8.15
C ALA A 39 6.20 -13.96 -7.93
N ASP A 40 5.81 -13.15 -8.92
CA ASP A 40 5.89 -11.68 -8.82
C ASP A 40 4.91 -11.14 -7.76
N LEU A 41 3.70 -11.72 -7.70
CA LEU A 41 2.73 -11.39 -6.66
C LEU A 41 3.21 -11.83 -5.27
N GLU A 42 3.87 -12.98 -5.14
CA GLU A 42 4.46 -13.45 -3.89
C GLU A 42 5.57 -12.52 -3.39
N ILE A 43 6.49 -12.14 -4.29
CA ILE A 43 7.57 -11.22 -3.96
C ILE A 43 6.98 -9.90 -3.48
N THR A 44 6.05 -9.33 -4.25
CA THR A 44 5.43 -8.04 -3.91
C THR A 44 4.64 -8.12 -2.60
N GLN A 45 3.91 -9.22 -2.37
CA GLN A 45 3.20 -9.49 -1.13
C GLN A 45 4.18 -9.49 0.06
N ASN A 46 5.27 -10.24 -0.04
CA ASN A 46 6.25 -10.36 1.04
C ASN A 46 6.94 -9.01 1.34
N GLU A 47 7.28 -8.25 0.29
CA GLU A 47 7.85 -6.92 0.45
C GLU A 47 6.87 -5.93 1.10
N LEU A 48 5.58 -5.99 0.76
CA LEU A 48 4.54 -5.20 1.41
C LEU A 48 4.42 -5.53 2.91
N LEU A 49 4.44 -6.82 3.26
CA LEU A 49 4.39 -7.27 4.65
C LEU A 49 5.63 -6.81 5.45
N ASP A 50 6.82 -6.93 4.87
CA ASP A 50 8.06 -6.45 5.50
C ASP A 50 8.02 -4.92 5.72
N LYS A 51 7.62 -4.17 4.69
CA LYS A 51 7.53 -2.70 4.76
C LYS A 51 6.45 -2.24 5.73
N ALA A 52 5.32 -2.95 5.84
CA ALA A 52 4.33 -2.71 6.88
C ALA A 52 4.94 -2.86 8.29
N GLY A 53 5.75 -3.88 8.52
CA GLY A 53 6.51 -4.06 9.77
C GLY A 53 7.48 -2.90 10.04
N GLN A 54 8.22 -2.45 9.02
CA GLN A 54 9.10 -1.29 9.12
C GLN A 54 8.34 0.00 9.47
N LEU A 55 7.17 0.19 8.88
CA LEU A 55 6.31 1.34 9.14
C LEU A 55 5.74 1.31 10.56
N ALA A 56 5.35 0.13 11.06
CA ALA A 56 4.92 -0.05 12.45
C ALA A 56 6.07 0.29 13.42
N MET A 57 7.29 -0.15 13.13
CA MET A 57 8.47 0.23 13.92
C MET A 57 8.68 1.75 13.90
N LEU A 58 8.63 2.39 12.73
CA LEU A 58 8.73 3.85 12.61
C LEU A 58 7.67 4.60 13.41
N SER A 59 6.43 4.09 13.45
CA SER A 59 5.35 4.68 14.23
C SER A 59 5.66 4.77 15.73
N ALA A 60 6.48 3.85 16.26
CA ALA A 60 6.86 3.83 17.67
C ALA A 60 7.94 4.86 18.05
N ILE A 61 8.62 5.47 17.07
CA ILE A 61 9.83 6.29 17.29
C ILE A 61 9.81 7.65 16.59
N ALA A 62 8.99 7.86 15.55
CA ALA A 62 9.11 9.04 14.69
C ALA A 62 7.85 9.94 14.64
N SER A 63 8.10 11.25 14.60
CA SER A 63 7.20 12.27 14.04
C SER A 63 7.96 12.95 12.90
N GLY A 64 7.38 12.96 11.70
CA GLY A 64 8.04 13.42 10.47
C GLY A 64 7.53 14.78 9.98
N PRO A 65 8.36 15.58 9.29
CA PRO A 65 7.92 16.85 8.71
C PRO A 65 6.91 16.63 7.56
N ALA A 66 5.85 17.43 7.60
CA ALA A 66 4.93 17.80 6.51
C ALA A 66 4.57 16.73 5.45
N ALA A 67 3.53 15.93 5.72
CA ALA A 67 2.65 15.34 4.70
C ALA A 67 1.29 14.88 5.28
N ALA A 68 0.88 15.38 6.45
CA ALA A 68 -0.26 14.82 7.19
C ALA A 68 -1.57 14.77 6.39
N THR A 69 -1.83 15.78 5.54
CA THR A 69 -2.99 15.78 4.64
C THR A 69 -2.91 14.68 3.58
N ALA A 70 -1.74 14.45 2.99
CA ALA A 70 -1.53 13.38 2.01
C ALA A 70 -1.65 12.00 2.68
N ILE A 71 -1.11 11.85 3.89
CA ILE A 71 -1.25 10.64 4.71
C ILE A 71 -2.71 10.36 5.06
N SER A 72 -3.49 11.36 5.47
CA SER A 72 -4.92 11.19 5.72
C SER A 72 -5.70 10.76 4.48
N LYS A 73 -5.35 11.30 3.29
CA LYS A 73 -5.93 10.84 2.02
C LYS A 73 -5.56 9.39 1.72
N LEU A 74 -4.29 9.03 1.91
CA LEU A 74 -3.81 7.65 1.71
C LEU A 74 -4.55 6.67 2.63
N ILE A 75 -4.76 7.02 3.91
CA ILE A 75 -5.52 6.18 4.85
C ILE A 75 -6.93 5.88 4.32
N ALA A 76 -7.61 6.88 3.75
CA ALA A 76 -8.95 6.69 3.19
C ALA A 76 -8.94 5.83 1.92
N VAL A 77 -7.93 6.02 1.07
CA VAL A 77 -7.79 5.31 -0.21
C VAL A 77 -7.40 3.84 0.00
N ASN A 78 -6.46 3.54 0.90
CA ASN A 78 -6.00 2.18 1.18
C ASN A 78 -7.14 1.22 1.58
N VAL A 79 -8.12 1.70 2.36
CA VAL A 79 -9.29 0.88 2.75
C VAL A 79 -10.10 0.45 1.53
N GLN A 80 -10.31 1.37 0.58
CA GLN A 80 -11.07 1.08 -0.64
C GLN A 80 -10.32 0.07 -1.50
N ILE A 81 -9.02 0.29 -1.70
CA ILE A 81 -8.15 -0.55 -2.53
C ILE A 81 -8.10 -2.00 -2.02
N THR A 82 -7.89 -2.19 -0.71
CA THR A 82 -7.85 -3.51 -0.10
C THR A 82 -9.16 -4.28 -0.30
N GLY A 83 -10.31 -3.58 -0.30
CA GLY A 83 -11.60 -4.18 -0.63
C GLY A 83 -11.75 -4.56 -2.11
N THR A 84 -11.12 -3.79 -3.01
CA THR A 84 -11.19 -4.03 -4.46
C THR A 84 -10.33 -5.21 -4.91
N ILE A 85 -9.10 -5.35 -4.38
CA ILE A 85 -8.12 -6.39 -4.80
C ILE A 85 -8.74 -7.79 -4.83
N LYS A 86 -9.53 -8.15 -3.82
CA LYS A 86 -10.13 -9.49 -3.69
C LYS A 86 -11.11 -9.85 -4.81
N ASN A 87 -11.65 -8.84 -5.50
CA ASN A 87 -12.72 -9.00 -6.49
C ASN A 87 -12.26 -8.72 -7.93
N LEU A 88 -10.98 -8.43 -8.16
CA LEU A 88 -10.47 -8.09 -9.48
C LEU A 88 -10.33 -9.35 -10.35
N ALA A 89 -10.95 -9.35 -11.52
CA ALA A 89 -10.80 -10.45 -12.47
C ALA A 89 -9.45 -10.41 -13.21
N GLU A 90 -8.84 -9.23 -13.33
CA GLU A 90 -7.60 -9.02 -14.08
C GLU A 90 -6.37 -9.10 -13.17
N VAL A 91 -5.57 -10.16 -13.37
CA VAL A 91 -4.33 -10.38 -12.61
C VAL A 91 -3.35 -9.22 -12.75
N GLN A 92 -3.21 -8.65 -13.95
CA GLN A 92 -2.32 -7.51 -14.19
C GLN A 92 -2.71 -6.29 -13.35
N GLN A 93 -4.01 -6.05 -13.16
CA GLN A 93 -4.48 -4.95 -12.35
C GLN A 93 -4.10 -5.14 -10.87
N VAL A 94 -4.13 -6.39 -10.36
CA VAL A 94 -3.66 -6.69 -9.01
C VAL A 94 -2.15 -6.43 -8.87
N ILE A 95 -1.36 -6.81 -9.86
CA ILE A 95 0.10 -6.55 -9.90
C ILE A 95 0.40 -5.05 -9.88
N ASP A 96 -0.33 -4.28 -10.69
CA ASP A 96 -0.14 -2.83 -10.81
C ASP A 96 -0.47 -2.14 -9.48
N ILE A 97 -1.57 -2.54 -8.83
CA ILE A 97 -1.97 -2.04 -7.51
C ILE A 97 -0.93 -2.40 -6.45
N ALA A 98 -0.48 -3.66 -6.40
CA ALA A 98 0.50 -4.12 -5.43
C ALA A 98 1.84 -3.37 -5.58
N SER A 99 2.30 -3.17 -6.82
CA SER A 99 3.51 -2.41 -7.13
C SER A 99 3.39 -0.94 -6.75
N ALA A 100 2.25 -0.32 -7.00
CA ALA A 100 2.00 1.06 -6.61
C ALA A 100 1.94 1.22 -5.09
N ALA A 101 1.31 0.28 -4.38
CA ALA A 101 1.26 0.27 -2.93
C ALA A 101 2.65 0.14 -2.30
N LEU A 102 3.50 -0.70 -2.88
CA LEU A 102 4.90 -0.85 -2.47
C LEU A 102 5.69 0.46 -2.62
N LYS A 103 5.49 1.20 -3.72
CA LYS A 103 6.11 2.52 -3.92
C LYS A 103 5.64 3.53 -2.88
N VAL A 104 4.35 3.53 -2.56
CA VAL A 104 3.79 4.41 -1.53
C VAL A 104 4.40 4.11 -0.18
N VAL A 105 4.35 2.86 0.30
CA VAL A 105 4.87 2.53 1.64
C VAL A 105 6.37 2.83 1.76
N THR A 106 7.14 2.62 0.69
CA THR A 106 8.55 2.98 0.62
C THR A 106 8.77 4.49 0.74
N SER A 107 7.93 5.29 0.10
CA SER A 107 7.95 6.75 0.18
C SER A 107 7.54 7.27 1.56
N VAL A 108 6.59 6.60 2.23
CA VAL A 108 6.22 6.94 3.61
C VAL A 108 7.37 6.63 4.56
N ILE A 109 8.03 5.48 4.41
CA ILE A 109 9.19 5.07 5.23
C ILE A 109 10.35 6.06 5.08
N SER A 110 10.58 6.60 3.88
CA SER A 110 11.63 7.59 3.63
C SER A 110 11.29 8.99 4.18
N LEU A 111 10.04 9.21 4.63
CA LEU A 111 9.50 10.50 5.08
C LEU A 111 9.68 11.61 4.02
N ASN A 112 9.74 11.27 2.73
CA ASN A 112 9.83 12.24 1.65
C ASN A 112 8.43 12.69 1.21
N ALA A 113 8.06 13.92 1.58
CA ALA A 113 6.75 14.51 1.29
C ALA A 113 6.37 14.52 -0.20
N ASN A 114 7.33 14.79 -1.10
CA ASN A 114 7.05 14.85 -2.54
C ASN A 114 6.81 13.43 -3.08
N ASP A 115 7.67 12.48 -2.71
CA ASP A 115 7.52 11.08 -3.14
C ASP A 115 6.21 10.48 -2.62
N ILE A 116 5.77 10.85 -1.40
CA ILE A 116 4.46 10.45 -0.85
C ILE A 116 3.32 10.97 -1.73
N ILE A 117 3.33 12.26 -2.11
CA ILE A 117 2.27 12.86 -2.93
C ILE A 117 2.23 12.21 -4.32
N ASP A 118 3.38 12.05 -4.96
CA ASP A 118 3.49 11.49 -6.30
C ASP A 118 3.07 10.00 -6.33
N SER A 119 3.50 9.24 -5.33
CA SER A 119 3.16 7.81 -5.22
C SER A 119 1.68 7.57 -4.95
N ILE A 120 1.01 8.43 -4.17
CA ILE A 120 -0.45 8.37 -3.95
C ILE A 120 -1.20 8.56 -5.28
N GLY A 121 -0.77 9.52 -6.11
CA GLY A 121 -1.37 9.72 -7.44
C GLY A 121 -1.23 8.49 -8.35
N GLY A 122 -0.07 7.84 -8.31
CA GLY A 122 0.18 6.58 -9.02
C GLY A 122 -0.72 5.44 -8.54
N LEU A 123 -0.88 5.28 -7.22
CA LEU A 123 -1.73 4.25 -6.62
C LEU A 123 -3.20 4.43 -7.01
N SER A 124 -3.72 5.65 -6.96
CA SER A 124 -5.10 5.91 -7.35
C SER A 124 -5.36 5.69 -8.84
N THR A 125 -4.38 5.99 -9.70
CA THR A 125 -4.45 5.66 -11.13
C THR A 125 -4.53 4.14 -11.35
N ALA A 126 -3.68 3.36 -10.68
CA ALA A 126 -3.71 1.89 -10.75
C ALA A 126 -5.04 1.29 -10.28
N CYS A 127 -5.70 1.96 -9.33
CA CYS A 127 -7.00 1.53 -8.80
C CYS A 127 -8.20 2.05 -9.60
N GLY A 128 -8.00 2.92 -10.60
CA GLY A 128 -9.10 3.59 -11.32
C GLY A 128 -9.93 4.54 -10.44
N ILE A 129 -9.36 5.01 -9.32
CA ILE A 129 -10.04 5.90 -8.36
C ILE A 129 -9.59 7.35 -8.64
N THR A 130 -10.53 8.28 -8.77
CA THR A 130 -10.21 9.71 -8.86
C THR A 130 -10.18 10.31 -7.45
N ILE A 131 -9.05 10.95 -7.06
CA ILE A 131 -8.86 11.63 -5.76
C ILE A 131 -8.89 13.15 -5.87
#